data_AF-A0A9W9G6C0-F1
#
_entry.id   AF-A0A9W9G6C0-F1
#
_cell.length_a   1.000
_cell.length_b   1.000
_cell.length_c   1.000
_cell.angle_alpha   90.00
_cell.angle_beta   90.00
_cell.angle_gamma   90.00
#
_symmetry.space_group_name_H-M   'P 1'
#
loop_
_entity.id
_entity.type
_entity.pdbx_description
1 polymer ?
#
loop_
_entity_poly.entity_id
_entity_poly.type
_entity_poly.pdbx_seq_one_letter_code
_entity_poly.pdbx_strand_id
1 'polypeptide(L)'
;MYSQHISILTRMFPDSSRCPPTTIVSMNARFDLHYHAKIGATLRPLKEENYFIIGIGVYRNVWQPMVLYRDTLGQESPQKFGPGLQTGVRRHDSCPNLRLSMIRLMKHPQYRDAHATDDHFMVPVLCADVAGDWEDCATSNDLGAETWERTNMCNSQCTLGDMPLVINELPPRTGF
;
A
#
# COMPACT_ATOMS: atom_id res chain seq x y z
N MET A 1 -2.89 -11.23 26.49
CA MET A 1 -2.26 -9.92 26.76
C MET A 1 -2.00 -9.29 25.41
N TYR A 2 -2.54 -8.08 25.19
CA TYR A 2 -2.77 -7.45 23.88
C TYR A 2 -1.59 -7.53 22.92
N SER A 3 -1.74 -8.29 21.84
CA SER A 3 -0.94 -8.05 20.65
C SER A 3 -1.86 -7.99 19.44
N GLN A 4 -2.41 -6.80 19.19
CA GLN A 4 -2.87 -6.45 17.85
C GLN A 4 -1.62 -6.25 16.99
N HIS A 5 -0.88 -7.34 16.75
CA HIS A 5 0.18 -7.37 15.79
C HIS A 5 -0.47 -7.23 14.42
N ILE A 6 0.00 -6.23 13.66
CA ILE A 6 -0.29 -5.96 12.25
C ILE A 6 -0.69 -7.25 11.53
N SER A 7 -1.99 -7.37 11.21
CA SER A 7 -2.58 -8.59 10.64
C SER A 7 -1.90 -9.07 9.35
N ILE A 8 -1.18 -8.19 8.65
CA ILE A 8 -0.49 -8.55 7.41
C ILE A 8 0.87 -9.22 7.68
N LEU A 9 1.60 -8.84 8.73
CA LEU A 9 2.92 -9.42 9.02
C LEU A 9 2.81 -10.88 9.47
N THR A 10 1.76 -11.24 10.22
CA THR A 10 1.50 -12.64 10.59
C THR A 10 1.12 -13.50 9.39
N ARG A 11 0.62 -12.90 8.30
CA ARG A 11 0.32 -13.60 7.05
C ARG A 11 1.54 -13.67 6.12
N MET A 12 2.34 -12.61 6.05
CA MET A 12 3.58 -12.56 5.26
C MET A 12 4.69 -13.41 5.89
N PHE A 13 4.79 -13.41 7.21
CA PHE A 13 5.78 -14.14 8.00
C PHE A 13 5.07 -14.97 9.09
N PRO A 14 4.46 -16.12 8.73
CA PRO A 14 3.72 -16.96 9.68
C PRO A 14 4.63 -17.55 10.76
N ASP A 15 5.91 -17.76 10.44
CA ASP A 15 6.96 -18.10 11.40
C ASP A 15 7.55 -16.81 11.99
N SER A 16 7.24 -16.53 13.26
CA SER A 16 7.72 -15.34 13.96
C SER A 16 9.25 -15.27 14.08
N SER A 17 9.95 -16.41 14.00
CA SER A 17 11.41 -16.46 13.99
C SER A 17 12.04 -15.94 12.69
N ARG A 18 11.26 -15.87 11.61
CA ARG A 18 11.64 -15.36 10.29
C ARG A 18 11.12 -13.95 10.01
N CYS A 19 10.27 -13.41 10.89
CA CYS A 19 9.77 -12.05 10.75
C CYS A 19 10.91 -11.04 11.00
N PRO A 20 11.24 -10.17 10.03
CA PRO A 20 12.29 -9.16 10.21
C PRO A 20 11.97 -8.21 11.37
N PRO A 21 13.00 -7.64 12.04
CA PRO A 21 12.79 -6.52 12.96
C PRO A 21 11.95 -5.42 12.29
N THR A 22 10.83 -5.05 12.91
CA THR A 22 9.86 -4.13 12.31
C THR A 22 9.79 -2.84 13.11
N THR A 23 9.83 -1.71 12.42
CA THR A 23 9.54 -0.38 12.99
C THR A 23 8.26 0.16 12.39
N ILE A 24 7.34 0.63 13.23
CA ILE A 24 6.09 1.24 12.78
C ILE A 24 6.32 2.73 12.60
N VAL A 25 6.04 3.24 11.40
CA VAL A 25 6.04 4.68 11.11
C VAL A 25 4.60 5.12 10.93
N SER A 26 4.12 5.98 11.83
CA SER A 26 2.77 6.55 11.72
C SER A 26 2.77 7.74 10.76
N MET A 27 1.75 7.83 9.92
CA MET A 27 1.53 8.97 9.04
C MET A 27 0.56 9.97 9.67
N ASN A 28 0.78 11.27 9.40
CA ASN A 28 -0.08 12.32 9.91
C ASN A 28 -1.01 12.82 8.80
N ALA A 29 -2.28 12.45 8.93
CA ALA A 29 -3.38 12.78 8.01
C ALA A 29 -3.59 14.28 7.77
N ARG A 30 -3.00 15.18 8.58
CA ARG A 30 -3.14 16.63 8.41
C ARG A 30 -2.22 17.23 7.34
N PHE A 31 -1.16 16.51 6.97
CA PHE A 31 -0.23 17.01 5.96
C PHE A 31 -0.67 16.64 4.55
N ASP A 32 -0.32 17.50 3.61
CA ASP A 32 -0.66 17.31 2.20
C ASP A 32 0.14 16.16 1.54
N LEU A 33 -0.21 15.88 0.28
CA LEU A 33 0.41 14.82 -0.51
C LEU A 33 1.90 15.04 -0.76
N HIS A 34 2.36 16.29 -0.89
CA HIS A 34 3.75 16.61 -1.21
C HIS A 34 4.64 16.31 -0.02
N TYR A 35 4.13 16.52 1.20
CA TYR A 35 4.82 16.13 2.42
C TYR A 35 5.01 14.60 2.49
N HIS A 36 3.96 13.83 2.18
CA HIS A 36 4.03 12.36 2.21
C HIS A 36 4.90 11.78 1.09
N ALA A 37 4.88 12.39 -0.10
CA ALA A 37 5.85 12.09 -1.15
C ALA A 37 7.28 12.35 -0.65
N LYS A 38 7.56 13.52 -0.08
CA LYS A 38 8.90 13.84 0.47
C LYS A 38 9.38 12.84 1.53
N ILE A 39 8.47 12.32 2.37
CA ILE A 39 8.82 11.23 3.30
C ILE A 39 9.30 10.01 2.53
N GLY A 40 8.59 9.60 1.46
CA GLY A 40 9.00 8.49 0.60
C GLY A 40 10.40 8.66 0.03
N ALA A 41 10.70 9.80 -0.61
CA ALA A 41 12.05 10.14 -1.06
C ALA A 41 13.11 10.09 0.05
N THR A 42 12.73 10.48 1.28
CA THR A 42 13.65 10.47 2.43
C THR A 42 13.93 9.05 2.93
N LEU A 43 12.96 8.13 2.82
CA LEU A 43 13.10 6.73 3.20
C LEU A 43 13.75 5.88 2.12
N ARG A 44 13.85 6.37 0.89
CA ARG A 44 14.42 5.65 -0.26
C ARG A 44 15.80 5.03 0.01
N PRO A 45 16.80 5.72 0.60
CA PRO A 45 18.13 5.13 0.80
C PRO A 45 18.10 3.83 1.62
N LEU A 46 17.08 3.64 2.46
CA LEU A 46 16.92 2.39 3.22
C LEU A 46 16.74 1.17 2.32
N LYS A 47 16.28 1.32 1.07
CA LYS A 47 16.23 0.22 0.09
C LYS A 47 17.62 -0.35 -0.18
N GLU A 48 18.65 0.50 -0.25
CA GLU A 48 20.04 0.09 -0.47
C GLU A 48 20.63 -0.61 0.76
N GLU A 49 20.06 -0.31 1.94
CA GLU A 49 20.42 -0.94 3.21
C GLU A 49 19.62 -2.23 3.50
N ASN A 50 18.94 -2.79 2.50
CA ASN A 50 18.09 -4.00 2.62
C ASN A 50 16.88 -3.85 3.54
N TYR A 51 16.33 -2.64 3.68
CA TYR A 51 15.03 -2.47 4.33
C TYR A 51 13.87 -2.75 3.38
N PHE A 52 12.86 -3.43 3.91
CA PHE A 52 11.60 -3.66 3.24
C PHE A 52 10.53 -2.70 3.79
N ILE A 53 9.95 -1.88 2.91
CA ILE A 53 8.94 -0.89 3.29
C ILE A 53 7.55 -1.45 2.96
N ILE A 54 6.68 -1.54 3.97
CA ILE A 54 5.31 -2.02 3.84
C ILE A 54 4.36 -0.86 4.07
N GLY A 55 3.62 -0.49 3.03
CA GLY A 55 2.50 0.45 3.11
C GLY A 55 1.18 -0.29 3.24
N ILE A 56 0.36 0.13 4.20
CA ILE A 56 -1.02 -0.34 4.36
C ILE A 56 -1.95 0.86 4.23
N GLY A 57 -2.81 0.85 3.21
CA GLY A 57 -3.87 1.83 3.01
C GLY A 57 -5.16 1.11 2.60
N VAL A 58 -6.31 1.74 2.84
CA VAL A 58 -7.62 1.19 2.46
C VAL A 58 -8.44 2.17 1.63
N TYR A 59 -9.37 1.62 0.87
CA TYR A 59 -10.46 2.37 0.27
C TYR A 59 -11.55 2.70 1.30
N ARG A 60 -12.42 3.66 0.98
CA ARG A 60 -13.51 4.10 1.87
C ARG A 60 -14.49 2.96 2.13
N ASN A 61 -14.71 2.69 3.42
CA ASN A 61 -15.76 1.79 3.91
C ASN A 61 -17.14 2.45 3.95
N VAL A 62 -18.15 1.75 3.44
CA VAL A 62 -19.57 2.02 3.60
C VAL A 62 -20.12 1.18 4.76
N TRP A 63 -20.05 1.73 5.97
CA TRP A 63 -20.36 0.99 7.20
C TRP A 63 -21.85 0.67 7.42
N GLN A 64 -22.77 1.39 6.77
CA GLN A 64 -24.21 1.30 7.08
C GLN A 64 -24.75 -0.14 6.96
N PRO A 65 -24.51 -0.92 5.89
CA PRO A 65 -24.99 -2.30 5.80
C PRO A 65 -24.35 -3.24 6.81
N MET A 66 -23.07 -3.01 7.15
CA MET A 66 -22.38 -3.75 8.20
C MET A 66 -23.03 -3.53 9.57
N VAL A 67 -23.34 -2.27 9.90
CA VAL A 67 -23.90 -1.90 11.21
C VAL A 67 -25.35 -2.34 11.33
N LEU A 68 -26.16 -2.14 10.28
CA LEU A 68 -27.60 -2.39 10.33
C LEU A 68 -27.98 -3.84 10.04
N TYR A 69 -27.28 -4.48 9.10
CA TYR A 69 -27.66 -5.80 8.57
C TYR A 69 -26.60 -6.88 8.79
N ARG A 70 -25.43 -6.52 9.35
CA ARG A 70 -24.25 -7.40 9.45
C ARG A 70 -23.84 -7.98 8.10
N ASP A 71 -24.12 -7.24 7.04
CA ASP A 71 -23.84 -7.64 5.67
C ASP A 71 -22.66 -6.83 5.12
N THR A 72 -21.52 -7.50 4.94
CA THR A 72 -20.35 -6.96 4.23
C THR A 72 -20.43 -7.21 2.73
N LEU A 73 -21.36 -8.07 2.32
CA LEU A 73 -21.52 -8.56 0.97
C LEU A 73 -22.79 -8.00 0.32
N GLY A 74 -23.34 -6.83 0.67
CA GLY A 74 -24.43 -6.21 -0.11
C GLY A 74 -23.88 -5.51 -1.37
N GLN A 75 -24.29 -5.91 -2.59
CA GLN A 75 -23.91 -5.24 -3.86
C GLN A 75 -25.07 -4.36 -4.29
N GLU A 76 -24.87 -3.05 -4.31
CA GLU A 76 -25.75 -2.13 -5.04
C GLU A 76 -25.08 -1.63 -6.33
N SER A 77 -23.75 -1.42 -6.32
CA SER A 77 -22.97 -1.14 -7.55
C SER A 77 -21.46 -1.35 -7.33
N PRO A 78 -20.69 -1.70 -8.39
CA PRO A 78 -19.24 -1.83 -8.28
C PRO A 78 -18.56 -0.45 -8.13
N GLN A 79 -17.54 -0.37 -7.27
CA GLN A 79 -16.67 0.81 -7.22
C GLN A 79 -15.84 0.90 -8.50
N LYS A 80 -15.70 2.11 -9.04
CA LYS A 80 -15.12 2.33 -10.38
C LYS A 80 -13.71 2.96 -10.33
N PHE A 81 -13.17 3.25 -9.15
CA PHE A 81 -11.84 3.85 -8.99
C PHE A 81 -10.69 2.84 -9.11
N GLY A 82 -10.89 1.57 -8.71
CA GLY A 82 -9.84 0.54 -8.72
C GLY A 82 -9.09 0.36 -10.04
N PRO A 83 -9.77 0.30 -11.21
CA PRO A 83 -9.10 0.24 -12.50
C PRO A 83 -8.10 1.38 -12.73
N GLY A 84 -8.34 2.55 -12.15
CA GLY A 84 -7.42 3.69 -12.17
C GLY A 84 -6.14 3.41 -11.40
N LEU A 85 -6.23 2.84 -10.18
CA LEU A 85 -5.06 2.42 -9.41
C LEU A 85 -4.26 1.36 -10.17
N GLN A 86 -4.93 0.32 -10.68
CA GLN A 86 -4.27 -0.76 -11.40
C GLN A 86 -3.53 -0.24 -12.64
N THR A 87 -4.17 0.66 -13.38
CA THR A 87 -3.54 1.35 -14.53
C THR A 87 -2.37 2.21 -14.08
N GLY A 88 -2.52 2.91 -12.95
CA GLY A 88 -1.49 3.72 -12.33
C GLY A 88 -0.21 2.92 -12.03
N VAL A 89 -0.36 1.70 -11.51
CA VAL A 89 0.74 0.79 -11.17
C VAL A 89 1.30 0.08 -12.41
N ARG A 90 0.43 -0.46 -13.30
CA ARG A 90 0.83 -1.30 -14.44
C ARG A 90 1.22 -0.55 -15.72
N ARG A 91 0.73 0.68 -15.95
CA ARG A 91 1.04 1.44 -17.18
C ARG A 91 2.12 2.49 -16.99
N HIS A 92 2.33 2.91 -15.75
CA HIS A 92 3.41 3.81 -15.41
C HIS A 92 4.46 2.98 -14.68
N ASP A 93 5.09 2.09 -15.46
CA ASP A 93 6.19 1.24 -15.04
C ASP A 93 7.29 2.11 -14.47
N SER A 94 7.43 2.04 -13.15
CA SER A 94 8.55 2.56 -12.36
C SER A 94 8.92 4.01 -12.68
N CYS A 95 10.11 4.48 -12.29
CA CYS A 95 10.55 5.86 -12.52
C CYS A 95 9.69 6.95 -11.81
N PRO A 96 10.01 8.24 -12.01
CA PRO A 96 9.15 9.34 -11.55
C PRO A 96 7.73 9.34 -12.13
N ASN A 97 7.41 8.49 -13.11
CA ASN A 97 6.07 8.35 -13.65
C ASN A 97 5.11 7.64 -12.67
N LEU A 98 5.62 6.70 -11.86
CA LEU A 98 4.83 6.01 -10.85
C LEU A 98 4.29 6.98 -9.79
N ARG A 99 5.13 7.84 -9.22
CA ARG A 99 4.65 8.86 -8.27
C ARG A 99 3.65 9.82 -8.91
N LEU A 100 3.88 10.22 -10.17
CA LEU A 100 3.01 11.14 -10.88
C LEU A 100 1.66 10.51 -11.18
N SER A 101 1.61 9.22 -11.52
CA SER A 101 0.36 8.50 -11.75
C SER A 101 -0.47 8.41 -10.48
N MET A 102 0.15 8.09 -9.34
CA MET A 102 -0.53 8.05 -8.05
C MET A 102 -1.08 9.41 -7.64
N ILE A 103 -0.28 10.48 -7.77
CA ILE A 103 -0.76 11.84 -7.47
C ILE A 103 -1.90 12.26 -8.41
N ARG A 104 -1.84 11.88 -9.70
CA ARG A 104 -2.91 12.18 -10.67
C ARG A 104 -4.23 11.50 -10.33
N LEU A 105 -4.21 10.33 -9.69
CA LEU A 105 -5.44 9.64 -9.27
C LEU A 105 -6.26 10.45 -8.27
N MET A 106 -5.66 11.37 -7.52
CA MET A 106 -6.40 12.30 -6.65
C MET A 106 -7.32 13.24 -7.42
N LYS A 107 -7.08 13.45 -8.72
CA LYS A 107 -7.93 14.22 -9.63
C LYS A 107 -8.95 13.35 -10.37
N HIS A 108 -8.94 12.03 -10.15
CA HIS A 108 -9.92 11.15 -10.77
C HIS A 108 -11.33 11.56 -10.31
N PRO A 109 -12.34 11.61 -11.21
CA PRO A 109 -13.68 12.08 -10.85
C PRO A 109 -14.31 11.32 -9.68
N GLN A 110 -13.86 10.09 -9.45
CA GLN A 110 -14.39 9.18 -8.43
C GLN A 110 -13.48 9.05 -7.21
N TYR A 111 -12.41 9.85 -7.15
CA TYR A 111 -11.47 9.80 -6.04
C TYR A 111 -12.16 10.05 -4.70
N ARG A 112 -13.05 11.05 -4.61
CA ARG A 112 -13.75 11.38 -3.36
C ARG A 112 -14.81 10.36 -2.96
N ASP A 113 -15.39 9.66 -3.93
CA ASP A 113 -16.30 8.53 -3.66
C ASP A 113 -15.52 7.33 -3.09
N ALA A 114 -14.32 7.08 -3.62
CA ALA A 114 -13.43 6.01 -3.19
C ALA A 114 -12.64 6.34 -1.91
N HIS A 115 -12.41 7.63 -1.64
CA HIS A 115 -11.64 8.15 -0.51
C HIS A 115 -12.31 9.43 0.03
N ALA A 116 -13.10 9.28 1.10
CA ALA A 116 -13.74 10.42 1.76
C ALA A 116 -12.70 11.40 2.35
N THR A 117 -11.60 10.84 2.84
CA THR A 117 -10.43 11.55 3.36
C THR A 117 -9.18 11.06 2.64
N ASP A 118 -8.15 11.92 2.61
CA ASP A 118 -6.92 11.65 1.86
C ASP A 118 -5.96 10.68 2.59
N ASP A 119 -6.11 10.54 3.91
CA ASP A 119 -5.18 9.85 4.81
C ASP A 119 -4.80 8.43 4.37
N HIS A 120 -5.76 7.65 3.91
CA HIS A 120 -5.51 6.28 3.48
C HIS A 120 -4.85 6.18 2.10
N PHE A 121 -5.05 7.20 1.26
CA PHE A 121 -4.44 7.27 -0.07
C PHE A 121 -3.02 7.84 -0.04
N MET A 122 -2.65 8.55 1.03
CA MET A 122 -1.27 9.04 1.20
C MET A 122 -0.25 7.91 1.26
N VAL A 123 -0.64 6.72 1.74
CA VAL A 123 0.26 5.56 1.88
C VAL A 123 0.73 5.05 0.50
N PRO A 124 -0.18 4.76 -0.47
CA PRO A 124 0.21 4.48 -1.85
C PRO A 124 1.14 5.54 -2.47
N VAL A 125 0.88 6.84 -2.20
CA VAL A 125 1.72 7.93 -2.72
C VAL A 125 3.14 7.87 -2.13
N LEU A 126 3.26 7.62 -0.82
CA LEU A 126 4.55 7.44 -0.15
C LEU A 126 5.31 6.25 -0.75
N CYS A 127 4.67 5.08 -0.87
CA CYS A 127 5.30 3.89 -1.45
C CYS A 127 5.71 4.10 -2.91
N ALA A 128 4.90 4.82 -3.68
CA ALA A 128 5.22 5.18 -5.06
C ALA A 128 6.40 6.14 -5.18
N ASP A 129 6.63 7.01 -4.18
CA ASP A 129 7.79 7.89 -4.17
C ASP A 129 9.08 7.16 -3.71
N VAL A 130 8.95 6.20 -2.78
CA VAL A 130 10.03 5.27 -2.40
C VAL A 130 10.54 4.47 -3.61
N ALA A 131 9.63 4.02 -4.48
CA ALA A 131 9.92 3.17 -5.65
C ALA A 131 9.83 3.90 -7.00
N GLY A 132 9.86 5.24 -6.99
CA GLY A 132 9.56 6.06 -8.17
C GLY A 132 10.66 7.05 -8.54
N ASP A 133 11.93 6.68 -8.43
CA ASP A 133 13.03 7.51 -8.96
C ASP A 133 13.62 6.93 -10.24
N TRP A 134 14.49 7.69 -10.90
CA TRP A 134 15.11 7.30 -12.17
C TRP A 134 15.87 5.98 -12.14
N GLU A 135 16.43 5.59 -11.00
CA GLU A 135 17.12 4.30 -10.86
C GLU A 135 16.14 3.11 -10.85
N ASP A 136 14.88 3.34 -10.50
CA ASP A 136 13.86 2.29 -10.49
C ASP A 136 13.35 1.98 -11.90
N CYS A 137 13.76 2.72 -12.93
CA CYS A 137 13.25 2.57 -14.28
C CYS A 137 13.43 1.19 -14.92
N ALA A 138 14.38 0.40 -14.44
CA ALA A 138 14.59 -0.97 -14.91
C ALA A 138 13.79 -2.02 -14.12
N THR A 139 13.13 -1.62 -13.03
CA THR A 139 12.36 -2.52 -12.17
C THR A 139 10.92 -2.65 -12.66
N SER A 140 10.24 -3.71 -12.26
CA SER A 140 8.84 -3.94 -12.59
C SER A 140 7.93 -3.74 -11.38
N ASN A 141 6.69 -3.33 -11.61
CA ASN A 141 5.66 -3.32 -10.58
C ASN A 141 4.67 -4.45 -10.86
N ASP A 142 4.31 -5.20 -9.81
CA ASP A 142 3.33 -6.27 -9.93
C ASP A 142 2.07 -5.99 -9.09
N LEU A 143 0.93 -6.37 -9.63
CA LEU A 143 -0.31 -6.41 -8.88
C LEU A 143 -0.53 -7.83 -8.41
N GLY A 144 -0.46 -8.02 -7.10
CA GLY A 144 -0.71 -9.30 -6.46
C GLY A 144 -2.20 -9.60 -6.33
N ALA A 145 -2.60 -10.06 -5.15
CA ALA A 145 -4.01 -10.36 -4.90
C ALA A 145 -4.84 -9.08 -4.81
N GLU A 146 -6.04 -9.14 -5.39
CA GLU A 146 -7.05 -8.11 -5.20
C GLU A 146 -8.35 -8.75 -4.73
N THR A 147 -8.92 -8.25 -3.64
CA THR A 147 -10.25 -8.65 -3.19
C THR A 147 -11.19 -7.46 -3.11
N TRP A 148 -12.41 -7.68 -3.61
CA TRP A 148 -13.46 -6.67 -3.60
C TRP A 148 -14.54 -7.06 -2.61
N GLU A 149 -14.65 -6.32 -1.52
CA GLU A 149 -15.80 -6.38 -0.62
C GLU A 149 -16.92 -5.47 -1.13
N ARG A 150 -17.30 -5.67 -2.40
CA ARG A 150 -18.41 -5.00 -3.07
C ARG A 150 -18.30 -3.46 -3.04
N THR A 151 -19.27 -2.77 -2.43
CA THR A 151 -19.27 -1.30 -2.30
C THR A 151 -18.37 -0.82 -1.15
N ASN A 152 -17.87 -1.74 -0.32
CA ASN A 152 -17.27 -1.46 0.97
C ASN A 152 -15.76 -1.26 0.90
N MET A 153 -15.03 -2.20 0.32
CA MET A 153 -13.57 -2.11 0.20
C MET A 153 -13.09 -2.72 -1.10
N CYS A 154 -11.98 -2.17 -1.58
CA CYS A 154 -11.03 -2.92 -2.37
C CYS A 154 -9.79 -3.18 -1.52
N ASN A 155 -9.23 -4.36 -1.59
CA ASN A 155 -7.94 -4.68 -1.02
C ASN A 155 -7.02 -5.05 -2.18
N SER A 156 -6.30 -4.09 -2.74
CA SER A 156 -5.33 -4.32 -3.81
C SER A 156 -3.93 -4.47 -3.20
N GLN A 157 -3.24 -5.56 -3.53
CA GLN A 157 -1.83 -5.73 -3.20
C GLN A 157 -0.96 -5.31 -4.39
N CYS A 158 0.03 -4.48 -4.12
CA CYS A 158 0.98 -4.03 -5.12
C CYS A 158 2.40 -4.27 -4.60
N THR A 159 3.26 -4.81 -5.46
CA THR A 159 4.71 -4.88 -5.26
C THR A 159 5.33 -3.85 -6.18
N LEU A 160 6.13 -2.94 -5.62
CA LEU A 160 6.75 -1.85 -6.38
C LEU A 160 8.26 -2.08 -6.45
N GLY A 161 8.77 -2.23 -7.67
CA GLY A 161 10.12 -2.67 -7.93
C GLY A 161 10.38 -4.15 -7.60
N ASP A 162 11.64 -4.56 -7.74
CA ASP A 162 12.02 -5.95 -7.57
C ASP A 162 12.19 -6.30 -6.08
N MET A 163 11.51 -7.36 -5.64
CA MET A 163 11.69 -7.89 -4.30
C MET A 163 13.06 -8.56 -4.19
N PRO A 164 13.85 -8.32 -3.14
CA PRO A 164 15.02 -9.13 -2.89
C PRO A 164 14.56 -10.58 -2.65
N LEU A 165 15.11 -11.52 -3.43
CA LEU A 165 14.84 -12.97 -3.40
C LEU A 165 15.18 -13.65 -2.05
N VAL A 166 15.53 -12.88 -1.02
CA VAL A 166 16.22 -13.32 0.20
C VAL A 166 15.24 -13.48 1.36
N ILE A 167 14.06 -14.08 1.16
CA ILE A 167 13.21 -14.48 2.32
C ILE A 167 13.54 -15.90 2.78
N ASN A 168 14.08 -16.73 1.88
CA ASN A 168 14.44 -18.12 2.18
C ASN A 168 15.88 -18.31 2.70
N GLU A 169 16.72 -17.26 2.65
CA GLU A 169 18.13 -17.32 3.07
C GLU A 169 18.44 -16.45 4.29
N LEU A 170 17.44 -15.78 4.88
CA LEU A 170 17.66 -15.06 6.13
C LEU A 170 18.01 -16.07 7.23
N PRO A 171 19.16 -15.94 7.90
CA PRO A 171 19.51 -16.82 8.99
C PRO A 171 18.42 -16.73 10.07
N PRO A 172 18.02 -17.87 10.67
CA PRO A 172 17.04 -17.86 11.76
C PRO A 172 17.52 -16.93 12.87
N ARG A 173 16.61 -16.14 13.46
CA ARG A 173 16.93 -15.19 14.55
C ARG A 173 17.76 -15.89 15.65
N THR A 174 19.03 -15.54 15.76
CA THR A 174 19.88 -15.95 16.87
C THR A 174 19.75 -14.94 18.03
N GLY A 175 18.68 -15.09 18.83
CA GLY A 175 18.55 -14.44 20.14
C GLY A 175 18.45 -12.91 20.17
N PHE A 176 17.98 -12.40 21.31
CA PHE A 176 18.26 -11.03 21.76
C PHE A 176 19.54 -11.03 22.59
#